data_AF-A0A420TJ05-F1
#
_entry.id   AF-A0A420TJ05-F1
#
_cell.length_a   1.000
_cell.length_b   1.000
_cell.length_c   1.000
_cell.angle_alpha   90.00
_cell.angle_beta   90.00
_cell.angle_gamma   90.00
#
_symmetry.space_group_name_H-M   'P 1'
#
loop_
_entity.id
_entity.type
_entity.pdbx_description
1 polymer ?
#
loop_
_entity_poly.entity_id
_entity_poly.type
_entity_poly.pdbx_seq_one_letter_code
_entity_poly.pdbx_strand_id
1 'polypeptide(L)'
;MYPLWQVLATGLGWATAIMGKEAAMACTEAVETEIGTHYNEQVEEVIKIIQGWEQEGYEAGTEILEFLQTLRRIRDEELQHLDHAVEHDAKNAPLHDLLTAFVRTSCRGAIFVSQRL
;
A
#
# COMPACT_ATOMS: atom_id res chain seq x y z
N MET A 1 14.53 8.58 -5.71
CA MET A 1 13.48 8.34 -6.73
C MET A 1 12.21 9.17 -6.54
N TYR A 2 12.03 9.86 -5.39
CA TYR A 2 10.81 10.61 -5.05
C TYR A 2 10.21 11.50 -6.16
N PRO A 3 10.99 12.29 -6.94
CA PRO A 3 10.42 13.11 -8.01
C PRO A 3 9.75 12.29 -9.13
N LEU A 4 10.31 11.13 -9.47
CA LEU A 4 9.74 10.25 -10.51
C LEU A 4 8.44 9.60 -10.02
N TRP A 5 8.45 9.08 -8.79
CA TRP A 5 7.27 8.46 -8.19
C TRP A 5 6.11 9.45 -8.06
N GLN A 6 6.40 10.70 -7.68
CA GLN A 6 5.39 11.74 -7.57
C GLN A 6 4.73 12.05 -8.92
N VAL A 7 5.51 12.12 -10.01
CA VAL A 7 4.98 12.33 -11.36
C VAL A 7 4.10 11.16 -11.78
N LEU A 8 4.54 9.92 -11.55
CA LEU A 8 3.77 8.72 -11.88
C LEU A 8 2.46 8.64 -11.10
N ALA A 9 2.49 8.87 -9.79
CA ALA A 9 1.29 8.87 -8.95
C ALA A 9 0.31 9.97 -9.36
N THR A 10 0.81 11.18 -9.64
CA THR A 10 -0.03 12.30 -10.11
C THR A 10 -0.67 11.96 -11.46
N GLY A 11 0.11 11.43 -12.41
CA GLY A 11 -0.39 11.03 -13.72
C GLY A 11 -1.47 9.94 -13.65
N LEU A 12 -1.27 8.94 -12.79
CA LEU A 12 -2.25 7.87 -12.58
C LEU A 12 -3.56 8.40 -12.00
N GLY A 13 -3.49 9.28 -11.00
CA GLY A 13 -4.67 9.92 -10.40
C GLY A 13 -5.46 10.77 -11.41
N TRP A 14 -4.77 11.59 -12.21
CA TRP A 14 -5.42 12.39 -13.26
C TRP A 14 -6.04 11.52 -14.36
N ALA A 15 -5.34 10.49 -14.82
CA ALA A 15 -5.82 9.61 -15.88
C ALA A 15 -7.10 8.88 -15.46
N THR A 16 -7.12 8.31 -14.26
CA THR A 16 -8.27 7.57 -13.74
C THR A 16 -9.45 8.49 -13.43
N ALA A 17 -9.21 9.71 -12.93
CA ALA A 17 -10.26 10.71 -12.74
C ALA A 17 -10.96 11.11 -14.06
N ILE A 18 -10.20 11.22 -15.17
CA ILE A 18 -10.78 11.48 -16.51
C ILE A 18 -11.63 10.31 -17.00
N MET A 19 -11.25 9.08 -16.65
CA MET A 19 -11.97 7.86 -17.04
C MET A 19 -13.27 7.63 -16.26
N GLY A 20 -13.47 8.34 -15.16
CA GLY A 20 -14.69 8.28 -14.35
C GLY A 20 -14.44 7.80 -12.92
N LYS A 21 -15.46 7.94 -12.08
CA LYS A 21 -15.39 7.61 -10.64
C LYS A 21 -15.05 6.14 -10.43
N GLU A 22 -15.69 5.26 -11.18
CA GLU A 22 -15.54 3.81 -11.06
C GLU A 22 -14.10 3.38 -11.38
N ALA A 23 -13.47 3.97 -12.40
CA ALA A 23 -12.08 3.71 -12.74
C ALA A 23 -11.09 4.23 -11.68
N ALA A 24 -11.38 5.39 -11.07
CA ALA A 24 -10.62 5.90 -9.94
C ALA A 24 -10.72 4.96 -8.72
N MET A 25 -11.93 4.51 -8.37
CA MET A 25 -12.12 3.58 -7.26
C MET A 25 -11.47 2.21 -7.52
N ALA A 26 -11.54 1.69 -8.75
CA ALA A 26 -10.83 0.46 -9.15
C ALA A 26 -9.31 0.59 -9.01
N CYS A 27 -8.76 1.76 -9.37
CA CYS A 27 -7.34 2.06 -9.15
C CYS A 27 -7.01 2.11 -7.66
N THR A 28 -7.83 2.77 -6.84
CA THR A 28 -7.64 2.83 -5.38
C THR A 28 -7.71 1.45 -4.75
N GLU A 29 -8.72 0.63 -5.08
CA GLU A 29 -8.85 -0.75 -4.62
C GLU A 29 -7.58 -1.56 -4.92
N ALA A 30 -7.07 -1.44 -6.15
CA ALA A 30 -5.87 -2.13 -6.59
C ALA A 30 -4.59 -1.68 -5.86
N VAL A 31 -4.41 -0.37 -5.66
CA VAL A 31 -3.25 0.20 -4.95
C VAL A 31 -3.30 -0.19 -3.48
N GLU A 32 -4.41 0.08 -2.80
CA GLU A 32 -4.58 -0.17 -1.36
C GLU A 32 -4.49 -1.65 -1.00
N THR A 33 -4.92 -2.55 -1.89
CA THR A 33 -4.71 -3.99 -1.68
C THR A 33 -3.22 -4.34 -1.60
N GLU A 34 -2.39 -3.80 -2.49
CA GLU A 34 -0.96 -4.12 -2.53
C GLU A 34 -0.18 -3.35 -1.45
N ILE A 35 -0.52 -2.08 -1.21
CA ILE A 35 0.12 -1.26 -0.18
C ILE A 35 -0.25 -1.76 1.22
N GLY A 36 -1.50 -2.09 1.48
CA GLY A 36 -1.94 -2.68 2.75
C GLY A 36 -1.26 -4.02 3.04
N THR A 37 -1.13 -4.89 2.01
CA THR A 37 -0.36 -6.14 2.12
C THR A 37 1.10 -5.84 2.47
N HIS A 38 1.72 -4.89 1.78
CA HIS A 38 3.12 -4.52 2.01
C HIS A 38 3.35 -3.97 3.43
N TYR A 39 2.49 -3.11 3.94
CA TYR A 39 2.60 -2.63 5.32
C TYR A 39 2.38 -3.74 6.34
N ASN A 40 1.50 -4.71 6.06
CA ASN A 40 1.36 -5.87 6.94
C ASN A 40 2.66 -6.69 7.00
N GLU A 41 3.31 -6.92 5.87
CA GLU A 41 4.63 -7.59 5.83
C GLU A 41 5.69 -6.82 6.63
N GLN A 42 5.74 -5.49 6.51
CA GLN A 42 6.66 -4.66 7.29
C GLN A 42 6.40 -4.74 8.80
N VAL A 43 5.12 -4.73 9.22
CA VAL A 43 4.74 -4.90 10.63
C VAL A 43 5.23 -6.25 11.15
N GLU A 44 5.04 -7.32 10.38
CA GLU A 44 5.52 -8.66 10.77
C GLU A 44 7.05 -8.73 10.86
N GLU A 45 7.78 -8.09 9.94
CA GLU A 45 9.23 -8.06 9.96
C GLU A 45 9.78 -7.30 11.17
N VAL A 46 9.20 -6.14 11.49
CA VAL A 46 9.60 -5.35 12.68
C VAL A 46 9.32 -6.14 13.97
N ILE A 47 8.19 -6.86 14.05
CA ILE A 47 7.90 -7.72 15.21
C ILE A 47 8.95 -8.84 15.34
N LYS A 48 9.34 -9.48 14.23
CA LYS A 48 10.38 -10.53 14.24
C LYS A 48 11.72 -9.98 14.73
N ILE A 49 12.08 -8.76 14.31
CA ILE A 49 13.30 -8.08 14.77
C ILE A 49 13.25 -7.85 16.28
N ILE A 50 12.15 -7.29 16.79
CA ILE A 50 11.94 -7.06 18.23
C ILE A 50 12.05 -8.37 19.02
N GLN A 51 11.37 -9.43 18.57
CA GLN A 51 11.41 -10.73 19.23
C GLN A 51 12.81 -11.35 19.25
N GLY A 52 13.60 -11.16 18.18
CA GLY A 52 15.00 -11.60 18.14
C GLY A 52 15.84 -10.90 19.21
N TRP A 53 15.68 -9.58 19.34
CA TRP A 53 16.36 -8.80 20.38
C TRP A 53 15.98 -9.22 21.80
N GLU A 54 14.68 -9.43 22.05
CA GLU A 54 14.19 -9.90 23.35
C GLU A 54 14.75 -11.28 23.72
N GLN A 55 14.90 -12.19 22.74
CA GLN A 55 15.52 -13.50 22.94
C GLN A 55 17.02 -13.40 23.28
N GLU A 56 17.70 -12.39 22.74
CA GLU A 56 19.10 -12.09 23.05
C GLU A 56 19.26 -11.29 24.36
N GLY A 57 18.16 -10.92 25.02
CA GLY A 57 18.14 -10.20 26.29
C GLY A 57 18.17 -8.67 26.17
N TYR A 58 17.90 -8.13 24.97
CA TYR A 58 17.77 -6.70 24.73
C TYR A 58 16.29 -6.28 24.78
N GLU A 59 16.01 -5.13 25.40
CA GLU A 59 14.66 -4.53 25.37
C GLU A 59 14.48 -3.67 24.12
N ALA A 60 13.30 -3.75 23.51
CA ALA A 60 12.93 -2.86 22.41
C ALA A 60 12.83 -1.42 22.89
N GLY A 61 13.66 -0.54 22.33
CA GLY A 61 13.61 0.89 22.62
C GLY A 61 12.31 1.55 22.16
N THR A 62 11.98 2.70 22.74
CA THR A 62 10.76 3.46 22.41
C THR A 62 10.64 3.77 20.92
N GLU A 63 11.75 4.10 20.26
CA GLU A 63 11.76 4.47 18.83
C GLU A 63 11.23 3.36 17.91
N ILE A 64 11.61 2.10 18.12
CA ILE A 64 11.14 1.00 17.28
C ILE A 64 9.67 0.67 17.56
N LEU A 65 9.21 0.86 18.80
CA LEU A 65 7.82 0.67 19.18
C LEU A 65 6.93 1.75 18.57
N GLU A 66 7.36 3.01 18.57
CA GLU A 66 6.67 4.12 17.89
C GLU A 66 6.64 3.92 16.37
N PHE A 67 7.74 3.43 15.79
CA PHE A 67 7.78 3.08 14.37
C PHE A 67 6.78 1.96 14.04
N LEU A 68 6.76 0.88 14.83
CA LEU A 68 5.79 -0.21 14.68
C LEU A 68 4.34 0.28 14.77
N GLN A 69 4.05 1.20 15.71
CA GLN A 69 2.73 1.81 15.82
C GLN A 69 2.38 2.65 14.58
N THR A 70 3.35 3.38 14.04
CA THR A 70 3.16 4.16 12.81
C THR A 70 2.83 3.26 11.63
N LEU A 71 3.55 2.15 11.45
CA LEU A 71 3.28 1.18 10.39
C LEU A 71 1.89 0.55 10.52
N ARG A 72 1.49 0.17 11.75
CA ARG A 72 0.15 -0.38 12.03
C ARG A 72 -0.95 0.62 11.69
N ARG A 73 -0.79 1.88 12.11
CA ARG A 73 -1.76 2.95 11.80
C ARG A 73 -1.92 3.10 10.28
N ILE A 74 -0.82 3.19 9.53
CA ILE A 74 -0.88 3.34 8.08
C ILE A 74 -1.55 2.13 7.44
N ARG A 75 -1.17 0.90 7.83
CA ARG A 75 -1.83 -0.33 7.34
C ARG A 75 -3.34 -0.28 7.56
N ASP A 76 -3.77 0.11 8.75
CA ASP A 76 -5.19 0.14 9.11
C ASP A 76 -5.95 1.24 8.34
N GLU A 77 -5.30 2.37 8.06
CA GLU A 77 -5.83 3.43 7.19
C GLU A 77 -6.03 2.93 5.74
N GLU A 78 -5.09 2.16 5.18
CA GLU A 78 -5.25 1.63 3.82
C GLU A 78 -6.34 0.54 3.72
N LEU A 79 -6.54 -0.26 4.77
CA LEU A 79 -7.66 -1.20 4.83
C LEU A 79 -9.00 -0.46 4.81
N GLN A 80 -9.11 0.68 5.52
CA GLN A 80 -10.32 1.52 5.47
C GLN A 80 -10.53 2.15 4.08
N HIS A 81 -9.46 2.60 3.42
CA HIS A 81 -9.54 3.10 2.04
C HIS A 81 -9.99 2.01 1.06
N LEU A 82 -9.49 0.78 1.21
CA LEU A 82 -9.90 -0.38 0.41
C LEU A 82 -11.39 -0.67 0.56
N ASP A 83 -11.89 -0.73 1.81
CA ASP A 83 -13.31 -0.97 2.08
C ASP A 83 -14.18 0.10 1.42
N HIS A 84 -13.81 1.38 1.55
CA HIS A 84 -14.50 2.47 0.89
C HIS A 84 -14.49 2.36 -0.65
N ALA A 85 -13.39 1.87 -1.24
CA ALA A 85 -13.28 1.68 -2.68
C ALA A 85 -14.18 0.56 -3.20
N VAL A 86 -14.22 -0.56 -2.48
CA VAL A 86 -15.11 -1.69 -2.81
C VAL A 86 -16.58 -1.27 -2.70
N GLU A 87 -16.94 -0.46 -1.70
CA GLU A 87 -18.31 0.04 -1.51
C GLU A 87 -18.74 1.07 -2.58
N HIS A 88 -17.81 1.86 -3.13
CA HIS A 88 -18.10 2.92 -4.11
C HIS A 88 -17.95 2.47 -5.57
N ASP A 89 -18.53 1.32 -5.91
CA ASP A 89 -18.70 0.85 -7.29
C ASP A 89 -17.41 0.57 -8.09
N ALA A 90 -16.28 0.28 -7.44
CA ALA A 90 -15.05 -0.11 -8.13
C ALA A 90 -15.30 -1.23 -9.17
N LYS A 91 -16.09 -2.24 -8.81
CA LYS A 91 -16.44 -3.39 -9.65
C LYS A 91 -17.27 -3.04 -10.90
N ASN A 92 -17.84 -1.84 -10.97
CA ASN A 92 -18.62 -1.38 -12.11
C ASN A 92 -17.75 -0.68 -13.18
N ALA A 93 -16.44 -0.55 -12.95
CA ALA A 93 -15.54 0.05 -13.92
C ALA A 93 -15.47 -0.76 -15.22
N PRO A 94 -15.53 -0.12 -16.40
CA PRO A 94 -15.31 -0.82 -17.66
C PRO A 94 -13.88 -1.37 -17.68
N LEU A 95 -13.74 -2.67 -17.99
CA LEU A 95 -12.47 -3.40 -17.94
C LEU A 95 -11.80 -3.43 -16.54
N HIS A 96 -12.61 -3.42 -15.46
CA HIS A 96 -12.14 -3.48 -14.06
C HIS A 96 -11.01 -4.48 -13.84
N ASP A 97 -11.22 -5.75 -14.20
CA ASP A 97 -10.21 -6.80 -13.97
C ASP A 97 -8.86 -6.50 -14.62
N LEU A 98 -8.87 -5.93 -15.83
CA LEU A 98 -7.65 -5.57 -16.55
C LEU A 98 -6.94 -4.39 -15.90
N LEU A 99 -7.69 -3.34 -15.54
CA LEU A 99 -7.16 -2.16 -14.87
C LEU A 99 -6.56 -2.54 -13.52
N THR A 100 -7.30 -3.30 -12.73
CA THR A 100 -6.88 -3.81 -11.42
C THR A 100 -5.63 -4.66 -11.54
N ALA A 101 -5.58 -5.62 -12.49
CA ALA A 101 -4.41 -6.46 -12.70
C ALA A 101 -3.17 -5.64 -13.10
N PHE A 102 -3.34 -4.65 -13.98
CA PHE A 102 -2.26 -3.77 -14.40
C PHE A 102 -1.71 -2.91 -13.25
N VAL A 103 -2.61 -2.29 -12.47
CA VAL A 103 -2.23 -1.44 -11.34
C VAL A 103 -1.54 -2.27 -10.26
N ARG A 104 -2.09 -3.43 -9.89
CA ARG A 104 -1.46 -4.33 -8.91
C ARG A 104 -0.06 -4.77 -9.34
N THR A 105 0.11 -5.14 -10.61
CA THR A 105 1.42 -5.53 -11.16
C THR A 105 2.42 -4.38 -11.09
N SER A 106 1.97 -3.16 -11.41
CA SER A 106 2.77 -1.94 -11.32
C SER A 106 3.19 -1.65 -9.88
N CYS A 107 2.27 -1.75 -8.91
CA CYS A 107 2.56 -1.55 -7.49
C CYS A 107 3.60 -2.55 -6.98
N ARG A 108 3.43 -3.85 -7.28
CA ARG A 108 4.42 -4.87 -6.92
C ARG A 108 5.80 -4.58 -7.50
N GLY A 109 5.85 -4.14 -8.76
CA GLY A 109 7.09 -3.72 -9.41
C GLY A 109 7.76 -2.54 -8.71
N ALA A 110 6.98 -1.51 -8.34
CA ALA A 110 7.48 -0.34 -7.62
C ALA A 110 8.01 -0.71 -6.22
N ILE A 111 7.31 -1.57 -5.49
CA ILE A 111 7.75 -2.08 -4.18
C ILE A 111 9.06 -2.84 -4.34
N PHE A 112 9.14 -3.78 -5.28
CA PHE A 112 10.34 -4.58 -5.54
C PHE A 112 11.57 -3.71 -5.86
N VAL A 113 11.39 -2.68 -6.70
CA VAL A 113 12.45 -1.73 -7.03
C VAL A 113 12.86 -0.93 -5.80
N SER A 114 11.89 -0.49 -4.99
CA SER A 114 12.16 0.33 -3.79
C SER A 114 12.85 -0.45 -2.68
N GLN A 115 12.65 -1.76 -2.58
CA GLN A 115 13.37 -2.62 -1.63
C GLN A 115 14.84 -2.88 -2.03
N ARG A 116 15.22 -2.59 -3.29
CA ARG A 116 16.56 -2.89 -3.85
C ARG A 116 17.43 -1.67 -4.09
N LEU A 117 16.86 -0.48 -4.00
CA LEU A 117 17.55 0.81 -4.17
C LEU A 117 17.75 1.46 -2.81
#